data_AF-A0A819TQU8-F1
#
_entry.id   AF-A0A819TQU8-F1
#
_cell.length_a   1.000
_cell.length_b   1.000
_cell.length_c   1.000
_cell.angle_alpha   90.00
_cell.angle_beta   90.00
_cell.angle_gamma   90.00
#
_symmetry.space_group_name_H-M   'P 1'
#
loop_
_entity.id
_entity.type
_entity.pdbx_description
1 polymer ?
#
loop_
_entity_poly.entity_id
_entity_poly.type
_entity_poly.pdbx_seq_one_letter_code
_entity_poly.pdbx_strand_id
1 'polypeptide(L)'
;MSTLDAHNWIKNERSLILNYSPHQILNSDHCSFQKEYISPRTLSFTGERTTEVAVKKKNNITHSYTVQPITSADGKLLGKFFLILQEKENEFGTTVWKDLTVPSNVVVRASKSGKSSDEKHRTFLDEVLRPLVGRKFLLFLDCWTTHTDLRKFRAVFPHRDSQLLIFPQGSIGGGSWRLGEA
;
A
#
# COMPACT_ATOMS: atom_id res chain seq x y z
N MET A 1 -13.45 15.77 1.18
CA MET A 1 -12.84 16.88 1.94
C MET A 1 -13.06 18.17 1.17
N SER A 2 -13.41 19.29 1.82
CA SER A 2 -13.50 20.57 1.10
C SER A 2 -12.08 21.10 0.78
N THR A 3 -11.95 21.95 -0.23
CA THR A 3 -10.66 22.57 -0.56
C THR A 3 -10.12 23.43 0.58
N LEU A 4 -10.99 24.06 1.37
CA LEU A 4 -10.63 24.86 2.53
C LEU A 4 -10.04 24.00 3.66
N ASP A 5 -10.62 22.82 3.91
CA ASP A 5 -10.11 21.88 4.92
C ASP A 5 -8.72 21.36 4.56
N ALA A 6 -8.49 21.09 3.26
CA ALA A 6 -7.19 20.67 2.76
C ALA A 6 -6.11 21.73 3.00
N HIS A 7 -6.41 23.00 2.69
CA HIS A 7 -5.48 24.11 2.88
C HIS A 7 -5.14 24.32 4.35
N ASN A 8 -6.14 24.24 5.23
CA ASN A 8 -5.95 24.37 6.67
C ASN A 8 -5.07 23.25 7.22
N TRP A 9 -5.32 22.01 6.77
CA TRP A 9 -4.48 20.88 7.17
C TRP A 9 -3.03 21.05 6.71
N ILE A 10 -2.78 21.41 5.45
CA ILE A 10 -1.41 21.67 4.95
C ILE A 10 -0.74 22.76 5.79
N LYS A 11 -1.45 23.86 6.09
CA LYS A 11 -0.91 24.96 6.90
C LYS A 11 -0.52 24.50 8.30
N ASN A 12 -1.31 23.64 8.92
CA ASN A 12 -1.07 23.12 10.26
C ASN A 12 0.14 22.17 10.30
N GLU A 13 0.25 21.28 9.30
CA GLU A 13 1.32 20.28 9.27
C GLU A 13 2.65 20.81 8.70
N ARG A 14 2.64 21.95 8.01
CA ARG A 14 3.83 22.52 7.36
C ARG A 14 4.99 22.73 8.33
N SER A 15 4.72 23.22 9.54
CA SER A 15 5.76 23.43 10.56
C SER A 15 6.42 22.12 10.98
N LEU A 16 5.64 21.04 11.11
CA LEU A 16 6.14 19.71 11.40
C LEU A 16 7.01 19.18 10.26
N ILE A 17 6.51 19.26 9.02
CA ILE A 17 7.20 18.75 7.82
C ILE A 17 8.57 19.42 7.65
N LEU A 18 8.66 20.73 7.88
CA LEU A 18 9.90 21.50 7.75
C LEU A 18 10.99 21.09 8.75
N ASN A 19 10.65 20.35 9.82
CA ASN A 19 11.64 19.83 10.77
C ASN A 19 12.41 18.60 10.27
N TYR A 20 12.04 18.06 9.10
CA TYR A 20 12.63 16.85 8.52
C TYR A 20 13.34 17.17 7.21
N SER A 21 14.45 16.49 6.96
CA SER A 21 15.10 16.51 5.65
C SER A 21 14.29 15.69 4.63
N PRO A 22 14.36 15.98 3.32
CA PRO A 22 13.60 15.25 2.30
C PRO A 22 13.74 13.72 2.33
N HIS A 23 14.94 13.19 2.61
CA HIS A 23 15.17 11.75 2.74
C HIS A 23 14.57 11.12 4.02
N GLN A 24 14.18 11.94 5.00
CA GLN A 24 13.53 11.51 6.25
C GLN A 24 12.00 11.57 6.15
N ILE A 25 11.46 12.18 5.10
CA ILE A 25 10.03 12.26 4.85
C ILE A 25 9.68 11.10 3.93
N LEU A 26 8.83 10.20 4.41
CA LEU A 26 8.49 8.94 3.77
C LEU A 26 7.00 8.90 3.47
N ASN A 27 6.64 8.35 2.32
CA ASN A 27 5.29 8.03 1.91
C ASN A 27 5.17 6.55 1.59
N SER A 28 4.07 5.93 2.03
CA SER A 28 3.78 4.53 1.77
C SER A 28 2.28 4.34 1.56
N ASP A 29 1.92 3.53 0.57
CA ASP A 29 0.52 3.22 0.26
C ASP A 29 0.41 1.79 -0.31
N HIS A 30 -0.75 1.17 -0.12
CA HIS A 30 -1.06 -0.13 -0.69
C HIS A 30 -1.47 0.00 -2.16
N CYS A 31 -0.78 -0.74 -3.03
CA CYS A 31 -1.16 -0.87 -4.43
C CYS A 31 -1.58 -2.32 -4.71
N SER A 32 -2.79 -2.52 -5.24
CA SER A 32 -3.28 -3.85 -5.62
C SER A 32 -3.08 -4.09 -7.12
N PHE A 33 -2.47 -5.22 -7.46
CA PHE A 33 -2.21 -5.63 -8.84
C PHE A 33 -2.97 -6.91 -9.17
N GLN A 34 -3.58 -6.95 -10.36
CA GLN A 34 -4.10 -8.20 -10.91
C GLN A 34 -2.93 -9.11 -11.31
N LYS A 35 -3.11 -10.43 -11.16
CA LYS A 35 -2.07 -11.41 -11.56
C LYS A 35 -1.93 -11.49 -13.08
N GLU A 36 -3.00 -11.16 -13.80
CA GLU A 36 -3.03 -11.07 -15.26
C GLU A 36 -3.66 -9.74 -15.66
N TYR A 37 -2.91 -8.96 -16.44
CA TYR A 37 -3.42 -7.71 -16.99
C TYR A 37 -4.31 -8.02 -18.20
N ILE A 38 -5.51 -7.45 -18.20
CA ILE A 38 -6.42 -7.49 -19.34
C ILE A 38 -6.74 -6.05 -19.71
N SER A 39 -6.63 -5.75 -20.99
CA SER A 39 -7.06 -4.46 -21.51
C SER A 39 -8.55 -4.27 -21.23
N PRO A 40 -8.96 -3.15 -20.60
CA PRO A 40 -10.38 -2.83 -20.47
C PRO A 40 -11.01 -2.49 -21.83
N ARG A 41 -10.19 -2.27 -22.86
CA ARG A 41 -10.63 -2.06 -24.23
C ARG A 41 -10.56 -3.37 -25.00
N THR A 42 -11.73 -3.82 -25.45
CA THR A 42 -11.88 -4.97 -26.35
C THR A 42 -12.53 -4.49 -27.65
N LEU A 43 -12.07 -4.99 -28.79
CA LEU A 43 -12.72 -4.74 -30.09
C LEU A 43 -13.89 -5.74 -30.24
N SER A 44 -15.11 -5.22 -30.35
CA SER A 44 -16.35 -6.01 -30.50
C SER A 44 -17.26 -5.39 -31.56
N PHE A 45 -18.30 -6.12 -31.97
CA PHE A 45 -19.28 -5.61 -32.93
C PHE A 45 -20.26 -4.63 -32.26
N THR A 46 -20.62 -3.58 -32.98
CA THR A 46 -21.61 -2.60 -32.52
C THR A 46 -22.96 -3.27 -32.26
N GLY A 47 -23.51 -3.06 -31.06
CA GLY A 47 -24.79 -3.64 -30.65
C GLY A 47 -24.68 -4.96 -29.87
N GLU A 48 -23.48 -5.51 -29.68
CA GLU A 48 -23.29 -6.68 -28.82
C GLU A 48 -23.50 -6.34 -27.34
N ARG A 49 -24.30 -7.16 -26.66
CA ARG A 49 -24.59 -7.00 -25.22
C ARG A 49 -23.42 -7.43 -24.33
N THR A 50 -22.65 -8.41 -24.78
CA THR A 50 -21.55 -9.04 -24.02
C THR A 50 -20.43 -9.43 -24.97
N THR A 51 -19.20 -9.06 -24.63
CA THR A 51 -17.99 -9.47 -25.35
C THR A 51 -17.21 -10.48 -24.51
N GLU A 52 -16.92 -11.64 -25.08
CA GLU A 52 -16.10 -12.65 -24.42
C GLU A 52 -14.61 -12.35 -24.60
N VAL A 53 -13.81 -12.57 -23.54
CA VAL A 53 -12.37 -12.35 -23.55
C VAL A 53 -11.68 -13.64 -23.13
N ALA A 54 -10.69 -14.09 -23.91
CA ALA A 54 -9.87 -15.24 -23.57
C ALA A 54 -8.83 -14.85 -22.51
N VAL A 55 -8.78 -15.62 -21.42
CA VAL A 55 -7.86 -15.40 -20.28
C VAL A 55 -7.15 -16.71 -19.94
N LYS A 56 -5.92 -16.65 -19.44
CA LYS A 56 -5.18 -17.89 -19.11
C LYS A 56 -5.85 -18.65 -17.97
N LYS A 57 -6.23 -17.93 -16.91
CA LYS A 57 -6.98 -18.48 -15.77
C LYS A 57 -7.90 -17.41 -15.21
N LYS A 58 -9.19 -17.75 -15.01
CA LYS A 58 -10.16 -16.85 -14.38
C LYS A 58 -9.68 -16.31 -13.03
N ASN A 59 -8.96 -17.13 -12.27
CA ASN A 59 -8.43 -16.70 -10.97
C ASN A 59 -7.41 -15.57 -11.07
N ASN A 60 -6.68 -15.43 -12.18
CA ASN A 60 -5.65 -14.40 -12.31
C ASN A 60 -6.22 -12.98 -12.46
N ILE A 61 -7.48 -12.90 -12.91
CA ILE A 61 -8.17 -11.64 -13.19
C ILE A 61 -9.10 -11.26 -12.04
N THR A 62 -9.53 -12.24 -11.24
CA THR A 62 -10.39 -12.03 -10.06
C THR A 62 -9.61 -11.90 -8.76
N HIS A 63 -8.37 -12.40 -8.69
CA HIS A 63 -7.54 -12.33 -7.49
C HIS A 63 -6.38 -11.37 -7.74
N SER A 64 -6.19 -10.42 -6.83
CA SER A 64 -5.07 -9.50 -6.83
C SER A 64 -4.05 -9.89 -5.76
N TYR A 65 -2.86 -9.33 -5.87
CA TYR A 65 -1.92 -9.23 -4.76
C TYR A 65 -1.69 -7.76 -4.42
N THR A 66 -1.28 -7.47 -3.20
CA THR A 66 -1.02 -6.10 -2.76
C THR A 66 0.47 -5.92 -2.51
N VAL A 67 1.02 -4.81 -3.00
CA VAL A 67 2.39 -4.36 -2.74
C VAL A 67 2.33 -3.05 -1.97
N GLN A 68 3.21 -2.89 -1.00
CA GLN A 68 3.40 -1.63 -0.27
C GLN A 68 4.84 -1.16 -0.42
N PRO A 69 5.14 -0.28 -1.39
CA PRO A 69 6.43 0.39 -1.49
C PRO A 69 6.53 1.54 -0.49
N ILE A 70 7.76 1.96 -0.19
CA ILE A 70 8.04 3.18 0.57
C ILE A 70 8.88 4.10 -0.30
N THR A 71 8.48 5.36 -0.42
CA THR A 71 9.20 6.39 -1.18
C THR A 71 9.55 7.55 -0.27
N SER A 72 10.71 8.18 -0.46
CA SER A 72 11.09 9.39 0.25
C SER A 72 10.77 10.65 -0.55
N ALA A 73 10.70 11.81 0.11
CA ALA A 73 10.39 13.08 -0.54
C ALA A 73 11.51 13.58 -1.48
N ASP A 74 12.73 13.03 -1.40
CA ASP A 74 13.78 13.23 -2.40
C ASP A 74 13.66 12.28 -3.62
N GLY A 75 12.54 11.56 -3.74
CA GLY A 75 12.19 10.76 -4.91
C GLY A 75 12.81 9.36 -4.94
N LYS A 76 13.37 8.87 -3.84
CA LYS A 76 13.97 7.53 -3.80
C LYS A 76 12.95 6.48 -3.35
N LEU A 77 12.97 5.34 -4.03
CA LEU A 77 12.29 4.14 -3.58
C LEU A 77 13.17 3.45 -2.53
N LEU A 78 12.65 3.25 -1.32
CA LEU A 78 13.38 2.51 -0.29
C LEU A 78 13.33 1.02 -0.65
N GLY A 79 14.49 0.38 -0.63
CA GLY A 79 14.70 -0.90 -1.33
C GLY A 79 13.92 -2.10 -0.81
N LYS A 80 13.14 -1.99 0.27
CA LYS A 80 12.39 -3.10 0.88
C LYS A 80 10.88 -2.94 0.69
N PHE A 81 10.22 -4.01 0.27
CA PHE A 81 8.79 -4.02 -0.06
C PHE A 81 8.00 -4.97 0.85
N PHE A 82 6.74 -4.64 1.08
CA PHE A 82 5.78 -5.57 1.64
C PHE A 82 4.90 -6.14 0.53
N LEU A 83 4.80 -7.46 0.46
CA LEU A 83 4.00 -8.18 -0.53
C LEU A 83 2.96 -9.04 0.19
N ILE A 84 1.69 -8.86 -0.14
CA ILE A 84 0.60 -9.67 0.37
C ILE A 84 0.02 -10.49 -0.78
N LEU A 85 0.24 -11.80 -0.70
CA LEU A 85 -0.32 -12.76 -1.65
C LEU A 85 -1.63 -13.31 -1.12
N GLN A 86 -2.57 -13.57 -2.03
CA GLN A 86 -3.83 -14.19 -1.67
C GLN A 86 -3.70 -15.70 -1.61
N GLU A 87 -4.04 -16.28 -0.46
CA GLU A 87 -4.08 -17.72 -0.20
C GLU A 87 -5.46 -18.14 0.31
N LYS A 88 -5.74 -19.44 0.35
CA LYS A 88 -7.02 -19.96 0.87
C LYS A 88 -7.19 -19.63 2.36
N GLU A 89 -6.11 -19.78 3.10
CA GLU A 89 -5.98 -19.42 4.51
C GLU A 89 -5.13 -18.14 4.65
N ASN A 90 -4.90 -17.68 5.88
CA ASN A 90 -4.06 -16.49 6.13
C ASN A 90 -2.54 -16.80 6.14
N GLU A 91 -2.14 -17.99 5.68
CA GLU A 91 -0.78 -18.49 5.67
C GLU A 91 -0.48 -19.26 4.38
N PHE A 92 0.80 -19.38 4.04
CA PHE A 92 1.23 -20.22 2.92
C PHE A 92 1.20 -21.68 3.34
N GLY A 93 0.62 -22.53 2.48
CA GLY A 93 0.77 -23.97 2.64
C GLY A 93 2.24 -24.40 2.55
N THR A 94 2.61 -25.50 3.20
CA THR A 94 4.00 -25.96 3.31
C THR A 94 4.69 -26.13 1.95
N THR A 95 3.98 -26.67 0.96
CA THR A 95 4.51 -26.83 -0.41
C THR A 95 4.75 -25.48 -1.08
N VAL A 96 3.76 -24.57 -0.98
CA VAL A 96 3.88 -23.22 -1.56
C VAL A 96 5.08 -22.49 -0.96
N TRP A 97 5.26 -22.57 0.36
CA TRP A 97 6.39 -21.93 1.03
C TRP A 97 7.76 -22.50 0.59
N LYS A 98 7.85 -23.81 0.35
CA LYS A 98 9.08 -24.46 -0.12
C LYS A 98 9.46 -24.04 -1.54
N ASP A 99 8.47 -23.88 -2.40
CA ASP A 99 8.69 -23.55 -3.82
C ASP A 99 8.82 -22.02 -4.04
N LEU A 100 8.38 -21.21 -3.08
CA LEU A 100 8.41 -19.76 -3.19
C LEU A 100 9.82 -19.21 -3.02
N THR A 101 10.36 -18.64 -4.10
CA THR A 101 11.60 -17.86 -4.04
C THR A 101 11.27 -16.43 -3.64
N VAL A 102 11.68 -16.03 -2.44
CA VAL A 102 11.47 -14.67 -1.91
C VAL A 102 12.78 -13.88 -2.01
N PRO A 103 12.83 -12.78 -2.78
CA PRO A 103 13.99 -11.90 -2.80
C PRO A 103 14.29 -11.32 -1.41
N SER A 104 15.57 -11.09 -1.09
CA SER A 104 16.01 -10.62 0.24
C SER A 104 15.39 -9.26 0.64
N ASN A 105 14.96 -8.49 -0.35
CA ASN A 105 14.37 -7.17 -0.18
C ASN A 105 12.83 -7.18 -0.20
N VAL A 106 12.20 -8.36 -0.11
CA VAL A 106 10.74 -8.50 -0.07
C VAL A 106 10.34 -9.22 1.22
N VAL A 107 9.41 -8.63 1.97
CA VAL A 107 8.72 -9.31 3.06
C VAL A 107 7.37 -9.76 2.54
N VAL A 108 7.18 -11.06 2.43
CA VAL A 108 5.95 -11.66 1.91
C VAL A 108 5.06 -12.17 3.05
N ARG A 109 3.76 -11.92 2.94
CA ARG A 109 2.71 -12.48 3.82
C ARG A 109 1.54 -12.98 2.98
N ALA A 110 0.78 -13.91 3.54
CA ALA A 110 -0.45 -14.43 2.93
C ALA A 110 -1.69 -13.80 3.59
N SER A 111 -2.76 -13.58 2.84
CA SER A 111 -4.10 -13.37 3.40
C SER A 111 -5.19 -14.01 2.56
N LYS A 112 -6.32 -14.30 3.19
CA LYS A 112 -7.48 -14.85 2.50
C LYS A 112 -8.03 -13.96 1.37
N SER A 113 -7.90 -12.64 1.52
CA SER A 113 -8.44 -11.64 0.59
C SER A 113 -7.38 -10.95 -0.27
N GLY A 114 -6.09 -11.25 -0.07
CA GLY A 114 -4.98 -10.48 -0.63
C GLY A 114 -4.81 -9.08 -0.01
N LYS A 115 -5.65 -8.69 0.95
CA LYS A 115 -5.62 -7.37 1.60
C LYS A 115 -4.80 -7.39 2.90
N SER A 116 -4.42 -6.19 3.33
CA SER A 116 -3.74 -5.95 4.61
C SER A 116 -4.71 -6.09 5.81
N SER A 117 -4.15 -6.22 7.00
CA SER A 117 -4.82 -6.36 8.29
C SER A 117 -3.95 -5.70 9.37
N ASP A 118 -4.45 -5.55 10.60
CA ASP A 118 -3.67 -4.97 11.71
C ASP A 118 -2.34 -5.70 11.96
N GLU A 119 -2.37 -7.04 11.93
CA GLU A 119 -1.18 -7.89 12.07
C GLU A 119 -0.18 -7.67 10.92
N LYS A 120 -0.70 -7.50 9.70
CA LYS A 120 0.13 -7.25 8.52
C LYS A 120 0.71 -5.84 8.53
N HIS A 121 -0.03 -4.87 9.02
CA HIS A 121 0.48 -3.52 9.23
C HIS A 121 1.59 -3.51 10.29
N ARG A 122 1.43 -4.26 11.40
CA ARG A 122 2.49 -4.47 12.38
C ARG A 122 3.75 -5.07 11.73
N THR A 123 3.58 -6.09 10.88
CA THR A 123 4.67 -6.70 10.12
C THR A 123 5.36 -5.69 9.21
N PHE A 124 4.60 -4.87 8.49
CA PHE A 124 5.14 -3.80 7.66
C PHE A 124 6.00 -2.83 8.48
N LEU A 125 5.50 -2.35 9.61
CA LEU A 125 6.23 -1.42 10.47
C LEU A 125 7.53 -2.04 11.01
N ASP A 126 7.49 -3.30 11.46
CA ASP A 126 8.59 -3.94 12.19
C ASP A 126 9.64 -4.56 11.26
N GLU A 127 9.22 -5.23 10.19
CA GLU A 127 10.13 -5.98 9.31
C GLU A 127 10.50 -5.21 8.05
N VAL A 128 9.65 -4.29 7.57
CA VAL A 128 9.91 -3.51 6.35
C VAL A 128 10.45 -2.14 6.69
N LEU A 129 9.69 -1.33 7.43
CA LEU A 129 10.04 0.06 7.68
C LEU A 129 11.20 0.22 8.67
N ARG A 130 11.15 -0.45 9.83
CA ARG A 130 12.17 -0.33 10.89
C ARG A 130 13.61 -0.48 10.39
N PRO A 131 13.98 -1.48 9.57
CA PRO A 131 15.38 -1.62 9.12
C PRO A 131 15.81 -0.53 8.12
N LEU A 132 14.87 0.23 7.56
CA LEU A 132 15.16 1.27 6.56
C LEU A 132 15.29 2.68 7.15
N VAL A 133 14.88 2.88 8.41
CA VAL A 133 14.77 4.21 9.01
C VAL A 133 15.67 4.40 10.22
N GLY A 134 16.14 5.63 10.41
CA GLY A 134 16.84 6.04 11.62
C GLY A 134 15.88 6.43 12.75
N ARG A 135 16.40 7.12 13.78
CA ARG A 135 15.60 7.60 14.93
C ARG A 135 14.64 8.75 14.57
N LYS A 136 14.94 9.47 13.49
CA LYS A 136 14.20 10.66 13.04
C LYS A 136 13.67 10.47 11.63
N PHE A 137 12.36 10.39 11.50
CA PHE A 137 11.66 10.30 10.21
C PHE A 137 10.18 10.70 10.38
N LEU A 138 9.56 11.10 9.28
CA LEU A 138 8.14 11.41 9.19
C LEU A 138 7.51 10.47 8.16
N LEU A 139 6.56 9.64 8.59
CA LEU A 139 5.84 8.71 7.71
C LEU A 139 4.44 9.28 7.39
N PHE A 140 4.12 9.32 6.11
CA PHE A 140 2.79 9.60 5.57
C PHE A 140 2.08 8.29 5.22
N LEU A 141 0.84 8.14 5.70
CA LEU A 141 -0.08 7.05 5.33
C LEU A 141 -1.49 7.61 5.05
N ASP A 142 -2.29 6.84 4.33
CA ASP A 142 -3.72 7.13 4.13
C ASP A 142 -4.55 6.93 5.42
N CYS A 143 -5.77 7.47 5.43
CA CYS A 143 -6.70 7.38 6.57
C CYS A 143 -7.44 6.03 6.62
N TRP A 144 -6.70 4.94 6.45
CA TRP A 144 -7.28 3.61 6.57
C TRP A 144 -7.27 3.14 8.02
N THR A 145 -8.29 2.38 8.43
CA THR A 145 -8.54 2.05 9.84
C THR A 145 -7.38 1.31 10.52
N THR A 146 -6.57 0.57 9.77
CA THR A 146 -5.39 -0.13 10.30
C THR A 146 -4.19 0.81 10.52
N HIS A 147 -4.13 1.94 9.81
CA HIS A 147 -3.04 2.92 9.85
C HIS A 147 -3.25 4.02 10.91
N THR A 148 -4.50 4.30 11.28
CA THR A 148 -4.86 5.44 12.14
C THR A 148 -4.52 5.23 13.62
N ASP A 149 -4.21 4.02 14.07
CA ASP A 149 -3.87 3.76 15.48
C ASP A 149 -2.41 4.12 15.79
N LEU A 150 -2.22 5.38 16.21
CA LEU A 150 -0.91 5.91 16.62
C LEU A 150 -0.24 5.07 17.72
N ARG A 151 -1.00 4.35 18.57
CA ARG A 151 -0.40 3.52 19.64
C ARG A 151 0.38 2.36 19.04
N LYS A 152 -0.13 1.75 17.96
CA LYS A 152 0.56 0.67 17.25
C LYS A 152 1.87 1.16 16.64
N PHE A 153 1.85 2.35 16.03
CA PHE A 153 3.05 2.99 15.51
C PHE A 153 4.07 3.29 16.63
N ARG A 154 3.63 3.90 17.73
CA ARG A 154 4.50 4.24 18.87
C ARG A 154 5.09 3.03 19.59
N ALA A 155 4.37 1.91 19.60
CA ALA A 155 4.89 0.65 20.13
C ALA A 155 6.04 0.08 19.29
N VAL A 156 6.12 0.42 18.00
CA VAL A 156 7.26 0.06 17.13
C VAL A 156 8.33 1.16 17.17
N PHE A 157 7.93 2.42 17.09
CA PHE A 157 8.79 3.60 17.04
C PHE A 157 8.53 4.54 18.24
N PRO A 158 9.16 4.28 19.40
CA PRO A 158 8.90 5.05 20.62
C PRO A 158 9.59 6.43 20.63
N HIS A 159 10.53 6.68 19.72
CA HIS A 159 11.26 7.95 19.65
C HIS A 159 10.33 9.11 19.27
N ARG A 160 10.47 10.23 19.97
CA ARG A 160 9.68 11.45 19.71
C ARG A 160 9.93 12.03 18.32
N ASP A 161 11.10 11.79 17.73
CA ASP A 161 11.44 12.28 16.39
C ASP A 161 10.98 11.35 15.26
N SER A 162 10.38 10.20 15.59
CA SER A 162 9.67 9.34 14.63
C SER A 162 8.20 9.74 14.65
N GLN A 163 7.68 10.32 13.57
CA GLN A 163 6.31 10.83 13.53
C GLN A 163 5.51 10.11 12.45
N LEU A 164 4.22 9.91 12.72
CA LEU A 164 3.24 9.38 11.78
C LEU A 164 2.22 10.48 11.53
N LEU A 165 2.03 10.80 10.26
CA LEU A 165 1.07 11.79 9.80
C LEU A 165 0.11 11.09 8.85
N ILE A 166 -1.19 11.21 9.17
CA ILE A 166 -2.27 10.57 8.42
C ILE A 166 -2.94 11.62 7.55
N PHE A 167 -3.10 11.32 6.26
CA PHE A 167 -3.87 12.18 5.36
C PHE A 167 -5.32 12.31 5.84
N PRO A 168 -5.99 13.47 5.70
CA PRO A 168 -7.37 13.61 6.10
C PRO A 168 -8.28 12.66 5.30
N GLN A 169 -9.40 12.26 5.90
CA GLN A 169 -10.37 11.42 5.23
C GLN A 169 -10.91 12.08 3.95
N GLY A 170 -10.94 11.32 2.85
CA GLY A 170 -11.42 11.83 1.55
C GLY A 170 -10.44 12.78 0.84
N SER A 171 -9.16 12.77 1.22
CA SER A 171 -8.06 13.45 0.49
C SER A 171 -7.45 12.59 -0.61
N ILE A 172 -7.63 11.27 -0.49
CA ILE A 172 -7.12 10.26 -1.43
C ILE A 172 -8.36 9.53 -1.91
N GLY A 173 -8.58 9.51 -3.23
CA GLY A 173 -9.78 8.93 -3.81
C GLY A 173 -9.89 7.45 -3.45
N GLY A 174 -10.90 7.08 -2.66
CA GLY A 174 -11.28 5.68 -2.44
C GLY A 174 -11.91 5.02 -3.68
N GLY A 175 -11.63 5.56 -4.87
CA GLY A 175 -12.04 5.00 -6.14
C GLY A 175 -11.03 3.95 -6.55
N SER A 176 -11.51 2.72 -6.75
CA SER A 176 -10.90 1.81 -7.72
C SER A 176 -10.57 2.64 -8.97
N TRP A 177 -9.32 2.66 -9.41
CA TRP A 177 -8.94 3.17 -10.72
C TRP A 177 -9.66 2.31 -11.78
N ARG A 178 -10.94 2.60 -12.01
CA ARG A 178 -11.62 2.23 -13.24
C ARG A 178 -11.17 3.27 -14.25
N LEU A 179 -10.15 2.91 -15.02
CA LEU A 179 -9.84 3.60 -16.26
C LEU A 179 -11.07 3.48 -17.15
N GLY A 180 -11.96 4.46 -17.11
CA GLY A 180 -13.25 4.37 -17.77
C GLY A 180 -14.13 5.60 -17.63
N GLU A 181 -13.56 6.80 -17.55
CA GLU A 181 -14.28 8.04 -17.89
C GLU A 181 -13.28 8.98 -18.58
N ALA A 182 -13.16 8.79 -19.90
CA ALA A 182 -12.67 9.75 -20.87
C ALA A 182 -13.44 9.49 -22.18
#